data_AF-A0A242A4C1-F1
#
_entry.id   AF-A0A242A4C1-F1
#
_cell.length_a   1.000
_cell.length_b   1.000
_cell.length_c   1.000
_cell.angle_alpha   90.00
_cell.angle_beta   90.00
_cell.angle_gamma   90.00
#
_symmetry.space_group_name_H-M   'P 1'
#
loop_
_entity.id
_entity.type
_entity.pdbx_description
1 polymer ?
#
loop_
_entity_poly.entity_id
_entity_poly.type
_entity_poly.pdbx_seq_one_letter_code
_entity_poly.pdbx_strand_id
1 'polypeptide(L)'
;MDSEYNLNRYLNIEAYIRKLEQEKRLIRQELYCQSLCTGIAYDEIAIHAKAPKIDYLVADNVEACMLIDKRIERWKFRHKHFMHFLDELPVTERESLLKGVESLSLKQKALDEIYEIETAMAFRYEWEVPQEKVELTDDLFSNIALMAEVFG
;
A
#
# COMPACT_ATOMS: atom_id res chain seq x y z
N MET A 1 2.64 -5.44 -17.87
CA MET A 1 1.93 -5.98 -16.69
C MET A 1 2.95 -6.00 -15.56
N ASP A 2 2.98 -4.94 -14.77
CA ASP A 2 3.88 -4.86 -13.61
C ASP A 2 3.38 -5.86 -12.59
N SER A 3 4.20 -6.87 -12.26
CA SER A 3 3.76 -7.97 -11.39
C SER A 3 3.20 -7.41 -10.08
N GLU A 4 1.93 -7.68 -9.82
CA GLU A 4 1.10 -7.12 -8.76
C GLU A 4 1.64 -7.36 -7.33
N TYR A 5 2.65 -8.21 -7.19
CA TYR A 5 3.29 -8.60 -5.93
C TYR A 5 4.80 -8.37 -6.01
N ASN A 6 5.25 -7.15 -5.71
CA ASN A 6 6.65 -6.78 -5.80
C ASN A 6 7.36 -7.04 -4.46
N LEU A 7 8.12 -8.15 -4.38
CA LEU A 7 8.92 -8.53 -3.21
C LEU A 7 9.81 -7.37 -2.73
N ASN A 8 10.40 -6.60 -3.64
CA ASN A 8 11.22 -5.43 -3.28
C ASN A 8 10.44 -4.37 -2.51
N ARG A 9 9.15 -4.21 -2.81
CA ARG A 9 8.29 -3.26 -2.09
C ARG A 9 7.99 -3.74 -0.68
N TYR A 10 7.85 -5.05 -0.50
CA TYR A 10 7.64 -5.69 0.80
C TYR A 10 8.90 -5.65 1.67
N LEU A 11 10.08 -5.87 1.08
CA LEU A 11 11.36 -5.72 1.78
C LEU A 11 11.64 -4.27 2.21
N ASN A 12 11.07 -3.29 1.50
CA ASN A 12 11.29 -1.86 1.76
C ASN A 12 10.05 -1.13 2.33
N ILE A 13 9.13 -1.84 2.99
CA ILE A 13 7.89 -1.22 3.51
C ILE A 13 8.18 -0.07 4.47
N GLU A 14 9.19 -0.19 5.35
CA GLU A 14 9.52 0.89 6.28
C GLU A 14 9.92 2.19 5.57
N ALA A 15 10.77 2.09 4.55
CA ALA A 15 11.18 3.24 3.76
C ALA A 15 9.98 3.88 3.04
N TYR A 16 9.06 3.04 2.56
CA TYR A 16 7.83 3.49 1.93
C TYR A 16 6.89 4.20 2.92
N ILE A 17 6.72 3.67 4.14
CA ILE A 17 5.94 4.31 5.20
C ILE A 17 6.56 5.67 5.57
N ARG A 18 7.89 5.74 5.73
CA ARG A 18 8.58 7.01 6.02
C ARG A 18 8.36 8.05 4.91
N LYS A 19 8.36 7.62 3.65
CA LYS A 19 8.06 8.50 2.51
C LYS A 19 6.63 9.05 2.59
N LEU A 20 5.64 8.22 2.91
CA LEU A 20 4.25 8.67 3.10
C LEU A 20 4.11 9.64 4.27
N GLU A 21 4.81 9.39 5.37
CA GLU A 21 4.84 10.30 6.52
C GLU A 21 5.46 11.66 6.16
N GLN A 22 6.50 11.66 5.31
CA GLN A 22 7.10 12.88 4.79
C GLN A 22 6.14 13.62 3.85
N GLU A 23 5.48 12.93 2.92
CA GLU A 23 4.46 13.52 2.04
C GLU A 23 3.33 14.17 2.84
N LYS A 24 2.84 13.49 3.89
CA LYS A 24 1.83 14.06 4.80
C LYS A 24 2.31 15.36 5.47
N ARG A 25 3.58 15.41 5.90
CA ARG A 25 4.16 16.62 6.51
C ARG A 25 4.25 17.76 5.50
N LEU A 26 4.67 17.48 4.27
CA LEU A 26 4.78 18.48 3.20
C LEU A 26 3.41 19.07 2.85
N ILE A 27 2.38 18.24 2.67
CA ILE A 27 1.00 18.69 2.38
C ILE A 27 0.48 19.60 3.49
N ARG A 28 0.78 19.29 4.76
CA ARG A 28 0.42 20.19 5.87
C ARG A 28 1.18 21.50 5.81
N GLN A 29 2.48 21.48 5.50
CA GLN A 29 3.30 22.68 5.40
C GLN A 29 2.86 23.59 4.25
N GLU A 30 2.48 23.03 3.10
CA GLU A 30 2.01 23.79 1.94
C GLU A 30 0.81 24.69 2.28
N LEU A 31 -0.12 24.21 3.09
CA LEU A 31 -1.26 25.01 3.56
C LEU A 31 -0.82 26.28 4.32
N TYR A 32 0.25 26.19 5.10
CA TYR A 32 0.75 27.32 5.91
C TYR A 32 1.68 28.25 5.14
N CYS A 33 2.25 27.81 4.02
CA CYS A 33 3.26 28.55 3.26
C CYS A 33 2.72 29.26 2.01
N GLN A 34 1.47 29.03 1.60
CA GLN A 34 0.90 29.61 0.38
C GLN A 34 0.19 30.94 0.62
N SER A 35 0.53 31.94 -0.22
CA SER A 35 -0.38 33.07 -0.47
C SER A 35 -1.63 32.51 -1.16
N LEU A 36 -2.77 32.55 -0.47
CA LEU A 36 -4.05 32.05 -0.99
C LEU A 36 -4.64 32.95 -2.10
N CYS A 37 -3.87 33.93 -2.61
CA CYS A 37 -4.30 34.81 -3.68
C CYS A 37 -4.28 34.06 -5.03
N THR A 38 -5.46 33.73 -5.54
CA THR A 38 -5.65 33.08 -6.85
C THR A 38 -5.85 34.05 -8.00
N GLY A 39 -6.00 35.34 -7.71
CA GLY A 39 -6.07 36.40 -8.71
C GLY A 39 -6.35 37.76 -8.10
N ILE A 40 -6.36 38.80 -8.92
CA ILE A 40 -6.76 40.15 -8.52
C ILE A 40 -8.04 40.47 -9.28
N ALA A 41 -9.10 40.81 -8.55
CA ALA A 41 -10.37 41.24 -9.11
C ALA A 41 -10.46 42.77 -9.10
N TYR A 42 -11.01 43.31 -10.18
CA TYR A 42 -11.20 44.74 -10.38
C TYR A 42 -12.71 44.99 -10.43
N ASP A 43 -13.24 45.58 -9.38
CA ASP A 43 -14.63 46.03 -9.33
C ASP A 43 -14.69 47.57 -9.39
N GLU A 44 -15.87 48.14 -9.62
CA GLU A 44 -16.09 49.59 -9.72
C GLU A 44 -15.63 50.39 -8.48
N ILE A 45 -15.45 49.71 -7.33
CA ILE A 45 -15.19 50.31 -6.02
C ILE A 45 -13.73 50.12 -5.58
N ALA A 46 -13.11 48.97 -5.88
CA ALA A 46 -11.74 48.69 -5.43
C ALA A 46 -11.10 47.50 -6.17
N ILE A 47 -9.77 47.46 -6.08
CA ILE A 47 -8.94 46.32 -6.46
C ILE A 47 -8.80 45.42 -5.22
N HIS A 48 -9.19 44.16 -5.33
CA HIS A 48 -9.06 43.20 -4.23
C HIS A 48 -8.51 41.85 -4.69
N ALA A 49 -7.82 41.16 -3.79
CA ALA A 49 -7.31 39.81 -4.05
C ALA A 49 -8.46 38.80 -3.97
N LYS A 50 -8.60 37.97 -5.01
CA LYS A 50 -9.47 36.81 -5.02
C LYS A 50 -8.73 35.67 -4.34
N ALA A 51 -9.35 35.09 -3.31
CA ALA A 51 -8.83 33.92 -2.61
C ALA A 51 -9.91 32.82 -2.55
N PRO A 52 -9.54 31.54 -2.58
CA PRO A 52 -10.46 30.45 -2.28
C PRO A 52 -11.01 30.62 -0.86
N LYS A 53 -12.20 30.07 -0.60
CA LYS A 53 -12.67 30.03 0.79
C LYS A 53 -11.75 29.11 1.59
N ILE A 54 -11.20 29.66 2.67
CA ILE A 54 -10.25 28.96 3.56
C ILE A 54 -10.84 27.63 4.04
N ASP A 55 -12.15 27.58 4.31
CA ASP A 55 -12.85 26.39 4.78
C ASP A 55 -12.69 25.19 3.82
N TYR A 56 -12.74 25.42 2.50
CA TYR A 56 -12.57 24.34 1.51
C TYR A 56 -11.13 23.85 1.46
N LEU A 57 -10.15 24.77 1.50
CA LEU A 57 -8.73 24.41 1.50
C LEU A 57 -8.34 23.60 2.75
N VAL A 58 -8.89 23.96 3.90
CA VAL A 58 -8.70 23.22 5.15
C VAL A 58 -9.36 21.85 5.06
N ALA A 59 -10.59 21.76 4.54
CA ALA A 59 -11.28 20.49 4.35
C ALA A 59 -10.51 19.53 3.42
N ASP A 60 -10.06 20.02 2.26
CA ASP A 60 -9.29 19.24 1.28
C ASP A 60 -7.96 18.74 1.88
N ASN A 61 -7.27 19.60 2.65
CA ASN A 61 -6.03 19.23 3.33
C ASN A 61 -6.24 18.13 4.37
N VAL A 62 -7.32 18.23 5.15
CA VAL A 62 -7.71 17.22 6.14
C VAL A 62 -8.03 15.91 5.45
N GLU A 63 -8.82 15.93 4.38
CA GLU A 63 -9.15 14.74 3.59
C GLU A 63 -7.90 14.07 3.00
N ALA A 64 -7.00 14.85 2.39
CA ALA A 64 -5.74 14.35 1.86
C ALA A 64 -4.88 13.69 2.96
N CYS A 65 -4.78 14.32 4.14
CA CYS A 65 -4.10 13.73 5.29
C CYS A 65 -4.74 12.41 5.74
N MET A 66 -6.07 12.35 5.79
CA MET A 66 -6.81 11.14 6.17
C MET A 66 -6.60 10.00 5.16
N LEU A 67 -6.56 10.30 3.86
CA LEU A 67 -6.27 9.31 2.83
C LEU A 67 -4.84 8.75 2.97
N ILE A 68 -3.87 9.60 3.29
CA ILE A 68 -2.50 9.16 3.57
C ILE A 68 -2.43 8.31 4.84
N ASP A 69 -3.15 8.68 5.90
CA ASP A 69 -3.22 7.88 7.13
C ASP A 69 -3.79 6.50 6.88
N LYS A 70 -4.92 6.40 6.17
CA LYS A 70 -5.48 5.12 5.74
C LYS A 70 -4.46 4.32 4.92
N ARG A 71 -3.71 4.97 4.02
CA ARG A 71 -2.66 4.31 3.24
C ARG A 71 -1.55 3.77 4.15
N ILE A 72 -1.09 4.54 5.13
CA ILE A 72 -0.08 4.13 6.11
C ILE A 72 -0.56 2.92 6.91
N GLU A 73 -1.79 2.94 7.42
CA GLU A 73 -2.35 1.81 8.19
C GLU A 73 -2.36 0.51 7.38
N ARG A 74 -2.74 0.59 6.11
CA ARG A 74 -2.70 -0.55 5.19
C ARG A 74 -1.29 -1.10 4.97
N TRP A 75 -0.28 -0.23 4.91
CA TRP A 75 1.12 -0.67 4.81
C TRP A 75 1.65 -1.22 6.14
N LYS A 76 1.23 -0.67 7.28
CA LYS A 76 1.56 -1.20 8.61
C LYS A 76 1.01 -2.62 8.82
N PHE A 77 -0.19 -2.90 8.32
CA PHE A 77 -0.75 -4.24 8.36
C PHE A 77 0.10 -5.22 7.53
N ARG A 78 0.37 -4.89 6.26
CA ARG A 78 1.27 -5.70 5.41
C ARG A 78 2.62 -5.96 6.07
N HIS A 79 3.20 -4.92 6.66
CA HIS A 79 4.48 -5.01 7.36
C HIS A 79 4.44 -6.02 8.50
N LYS A 80 3.39 -5.95 9.33
CA LYS A 80 3.24 -6.84 10.48
C LYS A 80 3.19 -8.31 10.07
N HIS A 81 2.41 -8.63 9.04
CA HIS A 81 2.29 -10.00 8.56
C HIS A 81 3.56 -10.47 7.85
N PHE A 82 4.16 -9.64 7.00
CA PHE A 82 5.40 -9.99 6.32
C PHE A 82 6.58 -10.16 7.28
N MET A 83 6.66 -9.36 8.35
CA MET A 83 7.70 -9.53 9.37
C MET A 83 7.52 -10.83 10.15
N HIS A 84 6.27 -11.27 10.40
CA HIS A 84 6.02 -12.58 11.01
C HIS A 84 6.57 -13.72 10.14
N PHE A 85 6.28 -13.69 8.83
CA PHE A 85 6.86 -14.64 7.87
C PHE A 85 8.40 -14.61 7.86
N LEU A 86 9.00 -13.41 7.85
CA LEU A 86 10.46 -13.29 7.93
C LEU A 86 11.02 -13.86 9.23
N ASP A 87 10.31 -13.70 10.35
CA ASP A 87 10.71 -14.21 11.66
C ASP A 87 10.67 -15.74 11.76
N GLU A 88 9.74 -16.39 11.05
CA GLU A 88 9.65 -17.84 10.95
C GLU A 88 10.73 -18.47 10.06
N LEU A 89 11.26 -17.70 9.11
CA LEU A 89 12.33 -18.17 8.23
C LEU A 89 13.67 -18.36 8.97
N PRO A 90 14.43 -19.41 8.62
CA PRO A 90 15.81 -19.57 9.08
C PRO A 90 16.65 -18.32 8.79
N VAL A 91 17.57 -17.97 9.70
CA VAL A 91 18.41 -16.77 9.60
C VAL A 91 19.16 -16.70 8.27
N THR A 92 19.65 -17.83 7.77
CA THR A 92 20.35 -17.93 6.47
C THR A 92 19.45 -17.61 5.28
N GLU A 93 18.19 -18.04 5.31
CA GLU A 93 17.21 -17.78 4.27
C GLU A 93 16.75 -16.32 4.30
N ARG A 94 16.50 -15.78 5.50
CA ARG A 94 16.18 -14.38 5.72
C ARG A 94 17.27 -13.45 5.19
N GLU A 95 18.53 -13.73 5.51
CA GLU A 95 19.66 -12.96 5.00
C GLU A 95 19.79 -13.07 3.48
N SER A 96 19.49 -14.24 2.90
CA SER A 96 19.55 -14.44 1.46
C SER A 96 18.49 -13.60 0.72
N LEU A 97 17.27 -13.55 1.26
CA LEU A 97 16.18 -12.68 0.77
C LEU A 97 16.52 -11.19 0.87
N LEU A 98 17.16 -10.76 1.96
CA LEU A 98 17.56 -9.36 2.14
C LEU A 98 18.71 -8.96 1.21
N LYS A 99 19.60 -9.90 0.89
CA LYS A 99 20.77 -9.66 0.04
C LYS A 99 20.49 -9.86 -1.46
N GLY A 100 19.32 -10.37 -1.84
CA GLY A 100 18.98 -10.65 -3.24
C GLY A 100 19.69 -11.88 -3.82
N VAL A 101 20.14 -12.80 -2.95
CA VAL A 101 20.88 -14.02 -3.32
C VAL A 101 20.02 -15.27 -3.06
N GLU A 102 18.70 -15.09 -2.97
CA GLU A 102 17.77 -16.15 -2.65
C GLU A 102 17.69 -17.24 -3.74
N SER A 103 17.39 -18.47 -3.31
CA SER A 103 17.02 -19.54 -4.22
C SER A 103 15.66 -19.26 -4.85
N LEU A 104 15.42 -19.81 -6.05
CA LEU A 104 14.13 -19.70 -6.73
C LEU A 104 12.96 -20.20 -5.87
N SER A 105 13.19 -21.26 -5.09
CA SER A 105 12.19 -21.82 -4.17
C SER A 105 11.85 -20.85 -3.03
N LEU A 106 12.85 -20.19 -2.44
CA LEU A 106 12.64 -19.22 -1.38
C LEU A 106 11.92 -17.96 -1.89
N LYS A 107 12.26 -17.53 -3.10
CA LYS A 107 11.57 -16.43 -3.78
C LYS A 107 10.10 -16.75 -4.03
N GLN A 108 9.78 -17.96 -4.49
CA GLN A 108 8.39 -18.40 -4.70
C GLN A 108 7.62 -18.41 -3.38
N LYS A 109 8.17 -18.99 -2.31
CA LYS A 109 7.56 -18.96 -0.97
C LYS A 109 7.23 -17.53 -0.50
N ALA A 110 8.17 -16.60 -0.70
CA ALA A 110 7.93 -15.20 -0.32
C ALA A 110 6.85 -14.54 -1.18
N LEU A 111 6.72 -14.90 -2.46
CA LEU A 111 5.65 -14.41 -3.33
C LEU A 111 4.28 -15.03 -2.99
N ASP A 112 4.26 -16.27 -2.54
CA ASP A 112 3.05 -16.95 -2.07
C ASP A 112 2.54 -16.29 -0.77
N GLU A 113 3.43 -16.03 0.19
CA GLU A 113 3.09 -15.28 1.39
C GLU A 113 2.55 -13.88 1.06
N ILE A 114 3.20 -13.15 0.14
CA ILE A 114 2.72 -11.83 -0.28
C ILE A 114 1.29 -11.92 -0.85
N TYR A 115 1.01 -12.96 -1.62
CA TYR A 115 -0.31 -13.20 -2.19
C TYR A 115 -1.36 -13.48 -1.10
N GLU A 116 -1.03 -14.26 -0.08
CA GLU A 116 -1.89 -14.49 1.08
C GLU A 116 -2.17 -13.20 1.86
N ILE A 117 -1.14 -12.39 2.11
CA ILE A 117 -1.27 -11.09 2.78
C ILE A 117 -2.21 -10.16 1.99
N GLU A 118 -2.09 -10.13 0.66
CA GLU A 118 -2.91 -9.27 -0.19
C GLU A 118 -4.35 -9.78 -0.31
N THR A 119 -4.54 -11.09 -0.29
CA THR A 119 -5.86 -11.72 -0.19
C THR A 119 -6.54 -11.35 1.14
N ALA A 120 -5.82 -11.45 2.27
CA ALA A 120 -6.32 -11.04 3.57
C ALA A 120 -6.61 -9.52 3.63
N MET A 121 -5.79 -8.70 2.98
CA MET A 121 -6.03 -7.27 2.81
C MET A 121 -7.31 -7.00 2.02
N ALA A 122 -7.56 -7.74 0.93
CA ALA A 122 -8.75 -7.57 0.11
C ALA A 122 -10.03 -7.88 0.91
N PHE A 123 -10.05 -8.98 1.67
CA PHE A 123 -11.15 -9.29 2.58
C PHE A 123 -11.36 -8.23 3.65
N ARG A 124 -10.28 -7.74 4.26
CA ARG A 124 -10.36 -6.78 5.37
C ARG A 124 -10.89 -5.41 4.95
N TYR A 125 -10.61 -4.97 3.73
CA TYR A 125 -10.95 -3.64 3.24
C TYR A 125 -12.06 -3.65 2.17
N GLU A 126 -12.72 -4.79 1.97
CA GLU A 126 -13.78 -4.99 0.96
C GLU A 126 -13.31 -4.60 -0.46
N TRP A 127 -12.07 -4.97 -0.80
CA TRP A 127 -11.51 -4.75 -2.14
C TRP A 127 -11.70 -5.98 -3.03
N GLU A 128 -11.58 -5.79 -4.34
CA GLU A 128 -11.51 -6.91 -5.28
C GLU A 128 -10.32 -7.81 -4.90
N VAL A 129 -10.61 -9.09 -4.70
CA VAL A 129 -9.62 -10.10 -4.35
C VAL A 129 -8.67 -10.26 -5.55
N PRO A 130 -7.35 -10.37 -5.32
CA PRO A 130 -6.42 -10.88 -6.32
C PRO A 130 -6.99 -12.05 -7.11
N GLN A 131 -6.72 -12.12 -8.42
CA GLN A 131 -7.13 -13.29 -9.21
C GLN A 131 -6.64 -14.56 -8.53
N GLU A 132 -7.59 -15.46 -8.19
CA GLU A 132 -7.29 -16.73 -7.53
C GLU A 132 -6.22 -17.47 -8.33
N LYS A 133 -5.07 -17.76 -7.71
CA LYS A 133 -4.04 -18.64 -8.31
C LYS A 133 -4.58 -20.03 -8.64
N VAL A 134 -5.71 -20.41 -8.05
CA VAL A 134 -6.37 -21.70 -8.23
C VAL A 134 -7.74 -21.47 -8.84
N GLU A 135 -7.84 -21.63 -10.16
CA GLU A 135 -9.14 -21.79 -10.80
C GLU A 135 -9.65 -23.21 -10.49
N LEU A 136 -10.70 -23.33 -9.67
CA LEU A 136 -11.42 -24.59 -9.54
C LEU A 136 -12.05 -24.91 -10.90
N THR A 137 -11.60 -25.99 -11.53
CA THR A 137 -12.14 -26.42 -12.82
C THR A 137 -13.46 -27.17 -12.60
N ASP A 138 -14.33 -27.28 -13.61
CA ASP A 138 -15.60 -28.05 -13.50
C ASP A 138 -15.39 -29.56 -13.26
N ASP A 139 -14.13 -30.03 -13.23
CA ASP A 139 -13.79 -31.41 -12.91
C ASP A 139 -13.53 -31.61 -11.42
N LEU A 140 -14.50 -32.24 -10.74
CA LEU A 140 -14.49 -32.50 -9.31
C LEU A 140 -13.25 -33.29 -8.85
N PHE A 141 -12.72 -34.19 -9.68
CA PHE A 141 -11.57 -35.02 -9.31
C PHE A 141 -10.25 -34.24 -9.32
N SER A 142 -10.12 -33.29 -10.26
CA SER A 142 -8.98 -32.39 -10.35
C SER A 142 -8.92 -31.45 -9.13
N ASN A 143 -10.08 -30.95 -8.69
CA ASN A 143 -10.19 -30.10 -7.51
C ASN A 143 -9.92 -30.85 -6.19
N ILE A 144 -10.31 -32.13 -6.09
CA ILE A 144 -10.02 -32.96 -4.91
C ILE A 144 -8.50 -33.19 -4.77
N ALA A 145 -7.79 -33.39 -5.88
CA ALA A 145 -6.33 -33.53 -5.87
C ALA A 145 -5.64 -32.23 -5.43
N LEU A 146 -6.10 -31.08 -5.93
CA LEU A 146 -5.63 -29.75 -5.51
C LEU A 146 -5.89 -29.50 -4.02
N MET A 147 -7.06 -29.87 -3.50
CA MET A 147 -7.34 -29.74 -2.07
C MET A 147 -6.48 -30.70 -1.22
N ALA A 148 -6.18 -31.90 -1.71
CA ALA A 148 -5.33 -32.85 -0.99
C ALA A 148 -3.87 -32.37 -0.89
N GLU A 149 -3.36 -31.62 -1.87
CA GLU A 149 -2.02 -30.99 -1.80
C GLU A 149 -1.96 -29.79 -0.84
N VAL A 150 -3.08 -29.09 -0.63
CA VAL A 150 -3.15 -27.94 0.29
C VAL A 150 -3.30 -28.35 1.76
N PHE A 151 -3.87 -29.53 2.03
CA PHE A 151 -4.15 -30.02 3.39
C PHE A 151 -3.28 -31.20 3.87
N GLY A 152 -2.33 -31.68 3.04
CA GLY A 152 -1.36 -32.72 3.40
C GLY A 152 -0.06 -32.14 3.95
#